data_AF-A0A3R7X1N0-F1
#
_entry.id   AF-A0A3R7X1N0-F1
#
_cell.length_a   1.000
_cell.length_b   1.000
_cell.length_c   1.000
_cell.angle_alpha   90.00
_cell.angle_beta   90.00
_cell.angle_gamma   90.00
#
_symmetry.space_group_name_H-M   'P 1'
#
loop_
_entity.id
_entity.type
_entity.pdbx_description
1 polymer ?
#
loop_
_entity_poly.entity_id
_entity_poly.type
_entity_poly.pdbx_seq_one_letter_code
_entity_poly.pdbx_strand_id
1 'polypeptide(L)'
;MKVLDLTKSTYCTPFNRLCKEVSAACDEANDNKRYLATLQPTLEKLASSMADAESFQALTEAFRPTVHLIMLIWKHSKYYNTPARLVVLMREICNDLIAQARAFVSPDQLFEIEAQEAVERLMITLKVCGTFKSVYFDYKSRANNEVPHNPWRIQNTALFPRLDAFLERCHDLLDLCKTVVQFQRLERIEIGGNK
;
A
#
# COMPACT_ATOMS: atom_id res chain seq x y z
N MET A 1 20.50 -29.44 -29.67
CA MET A 1 19.37 -30.03 -30.42
C MET A 1 19.83 -30.91 -31.56
N LYS A 2 20.53 -30.40 -32.59
CA LYS A 2 20.90 -31.20 -33.79
C LYS A 2 21.49 -32.59 -33.47
N VAL A 3 22.42 -32.69 -32.50
CA VAL A 3 23.03 -33.97 -32.09
C VAL A 3 22.06 -34.93 -31.37
N LEU A 4 21.13 -34.40 -30.56
CA LEU A 4 20.11 -35.20 -29.84
C LEU A 4 18.99 -35.66 -30.77
N ASP A 5 18.63 -34.84 -31.76
CA ASP A 5 17.70 -35.21 -32.84
C ASP A 5 18.30 -36.27 -33.77
N LEU A 6 19.57 -36.10 -34.15
CA LEU A 6 20.33 -37.07 -34.97
C LEU A 6 20.45 -38.44 -34.30
N THR A 7 20.45 -38.48 -32.97
CA THR A 7 20.56 -39.72 -32.18
C THR A 7 19.22 -40.33 -31.78
N LYS A 8 18.08 -39.75 -32.22
CA LYS A 8 16.72 -40.14 -31.82
C LYS A 8 16.57 -40.28 -30.29
N SER A 9 17.24 -39.40 -29.55
CA SER A 9 17.29 -39.47 -28.09
C SER A 9 15.91 -39.24 -27.48
N THR A 10 15.51 -40.10 -26.53
CA THR A 10 14.27 -39.95 -25.74
C THR A 10 14.25 -38.66 -24.93
N TYR A 11 15.41 -38.05 -24.67
CA TYR A 11 15.56 -36.79 -23.96
C TYR A 11 15.29 -35.55 -24.82
N CYS A 12 15.20 -35.68 -26.14
CA CYS A 12 15.00 -34.50 -27.00
C CYS A 12 13.64 -33.82 -26.72
N THR A 13 12.58 -34.60 -26.53
CA THR A 13 11.23 -34.06 -26.25
C THR A 13 11.14 -33.34 -24.90
N PRO A 14 11.57 -33.94 -23.76
CA PRO A 14 11.64 -33.23 -22.48
C PRO A 14 12.53 -31.97 -22.52
N PHE A 15 13.69 -32.04 -23.19
CA PHE A 15 14.59 -30.90 -23.32
C PHE A 15 13.97 -29.76 -24.12
N ASN A 16 13.32 -30.07 -25.25
CA ASN A 16 12.62 -29.07 -26.05
C ASN A 16 11.46 -28.42 -25.28
N ARG A 17 10.74 -29.20 -24.47
CA ARG A 17 9.72 -28.68 -23.56
C ARG A 17 10.34 -27.69 -22.56
N LEU A 18 11.43 -28.07 -21.91
CA LEU A 18 12.13 -27.22 -20.96
C LEU A 18 12.62 -25.92 -21.62
N CYS A 19 13.19 -25.99 -22.83
CA CYS A 19 13.60 -24.80 -23.57
C CYS A 19 12.42 -23.84 -23.83
N LYS A 20 11.24 -24.36 -24.17
CA LYS A 20 10.04 -23.53 -24.35
C LYS A 20 9.57 -22.90 -23.04
N GLU A 21 9.56 -23.67 -21.95
CA GLU A 21 9.20 -23.17 -20.61
C GLU A 21 10.14 -22.06 -20.15
N VAL A 22 11.46 -22.24 -20.33
CA VAL A 22 12.47 -21.22 -20.01
C VAL A 22 12.31 -19.98 -20.87
N SER A 23 12.06 -20.13 -22.17
CA SER A 23 11.82 -18.98 -23.06
C SER A 23 10.59 -18.17 -22.63
N ALA A 24 9.49 -18.85 -22.33
CA ALA A 24 8.26 -18.19 -21.86
C ALA A 24 8.46 -17.48 -20.51
N ALA A 25 9.15 -18.12 -19.57
CA ALA A 25 9.48 -17.52 -18.28
C ALA A 25 10.41 -16.30 -18.43
N CYS A 26 11.35 -16.34 -19.37
CA CYS A 26 12.23 -15.21 -19.68
C CYS A 26 11.43 -14.03 -20.25
N ASP A 27 10.52 -14.27 -21.19
CA ASP A 27 9.64 -13.23 -21.76
C ASP A 27 8.79 -12.57 -20.67
N GLU A 28 8.20 -13.38 -19.79
CA GLU A 28 7.43 -12.90 -18.65
C GLU A 28 8.29 -12.07 -17.67
N ALA A 29 9.47 -12.55 -17.31
CA ALA A 29 10.37 -11.84 -16.41
C ALA A 29 10.81 -10.49 -16.98
N ASN A 30 11.11 -10.42 -18.27
CA ASN A 30 11.51 -9.19 -18.95
C ASN A 30 10.37 -8.18 -19.01
N ASP A 31 9.14 -8.62 -19.31
CA ASP A 31 7.95 -7.75 -19.29
C ASP A 31 7.69 -7.19 -17.89
N ASN A 32 7.69 -8.06 -16.87
CA ASN A 32 7.47 -7.64 -15.49
C ASN A 32 8.54 -6.66 -15.04
N LYS A 33 9.82 -6.93 -15.32
CA LYS A 33 10.92 -6.01 -15.01
C LYS A 33 10.70 -4.64 -15.66
N ARG A 34 10.35 -4.62 -16.95
CA ARG A 34 10.13 -3.37 -17.69
C ARG A 34 9.00 -2.54 -17.08
N TYR A 35 7.86 -3.17 -16.77
CA TYR A 35 6.71 -2.46 -16.22
C TYR A 35 6.91 -2.06 -14.76
N LEU A 36 7.41 -2.94 -13.90
CA LEU A 36 7.63 -2.64 -12.49
C LEU A 36 8.73 -1.61 -12.26
N ALA A 37 9.74 -1.54 -13.13
CA ALA A 37 10.75 -0.48 -13.08
C ALA A 37 10.13 0.92 -13.18
N THR A 38 8.96 1.07 -13.80
CA THR A 38 8.27 2.37 -13.87
C THR A 38 7.73 2.83 -12.51
N LEU A 39 7.46 1.91 -11.58
CA LEU A 39 6.98 2.21 -10.22
C LEU A 39 8.11 2.61 -9.28
N GLN A 40 9.35 2.22 -9.57
CA GLN A 40 10.48 2.41 -8.68
C GLN A 40 10.61 3.85 -8.16
N PRO A 41 10.58 4.91 -9.00
CA PRO A 41 10.74 6.28 -8.50
C PRO A 41 9.61 6.72 -7.57
N THR A 42 8.38 6.25 -7.81
CA THR A 42 7.23 6.58 -6.95
C THR A 42 7.24 5.80 -5.65
N LEU A 43 7.68 4.54 -5.67
CA LEU A 43 7.81 3.71 -4.47
C LEU A 43 8.98 4.17 -3.59
N GLU A 44 10.09 4.59 -4.18
CA GLU A 44 11.21 5.19 -3.44
C GLU A 44 10.80 6.47 -2.70
N LYS A 45 9.95 7.30 -3.31
CA LYS A 45 9.35 8.48 -2.66
C LYS A 45 8.38 8.12 -1.54
N LEU A 46 7.70 6.97 -1.61
CA LEU A 46 6.85 6.49 -0.52
C LEU A 46 7.68 5.92 0.63
N ALA A 47 8.80 5.26 0.29
CA ALA A 47 9.69 4.63 1.26
C ALA A 47 10.62 5.61 1.99
N SER A 48 10.85 6.81 1.45
CA SER A 48 11.68 7.82 2.11
C SER A 48 11.07 8.19 3.47
N SER A 49 11.77 7.84 4.54
CA SER A 49 11.33 7.96 5.94
C SER A 49 10.91 9.39 6.27
N MET A 50 9.65 9.54 6.70
CA MET A 50 9.05 10.82 7.06
C MET A 50 8.93 10.88 8.59
N ALA A 51 9.77 11.66 9.27
CA ALA A 51 9.78 11.74 10.73
C ALA A 51 8.88 12.85 11.30
N ASP A 52 8.58 13.86 10.49
CA ASP A 52 7.77 15.02 10.87
C ASP A 52 6.40 15.02 10.19
N ALA A 53 5.50 15.87 10.70
CA ALA A 53 4.11 15.91 10.26
C ALA A 53 3.92 16.44 8.83
N GLU A 54 4.82 17.31 8.36
CA GLU A 54 4.75 17.87 7.01
C GLU A 54 5.17 16.80 6.00
N SER A 55 6.31 16.15 6.26
CA SER A 55 6.83 15.08 5.43
C SER A 55 5.87 13.89 5.38
N PHE A 56 5.28 13.47 6.50
CA PHE A 56 4.33 12.36 6.51
C PHE A 56 3.04 12.68 5.73
N GLN A 57 2.57 13.93 5.76
CA GLN A 57 1.44 14.36 4.93
C GLN A 57 1.79 14.44 3.44
N ALA A 58 3.04 14.78 3.10
CA ALA A 58 3.51 14.84 1.72
C ALA A 58 3.44 13.48 1.00
N LEU A 59 3.38 12.35 1.72
CA LEU A 59 3.11 11.02 1.13
C LEU A 59 1.85 11.01 0.27
N THR A 60 0.85 11.82 0.62
CA THR A 60 -0.42 11.91 -0.12
C THR A 60 -0.23 12.36 -1.57
N GLU A 61 0.81 13.13 -1.86
CA GLU A 61 1.15 13.58 -3.21
C GLU A 61 1.63 12.41 -4.09
N ALA A 62 2.26 11.40 -3.49
CA ALA A 62 2.77 10.22 -4.19
C ALA A 62 1.68 9.16 -4.43
N PHE A 63 0.57 9.16 -3.69
CA PHE A 63 -0.48 8.13 -3.84
C PHE A 63 -1.12 8.13 -5.23
N ARG A 64 -1.56 9.29 -5.73
CA ARG A 64 -2.21 9.38 -7.04
C ARG A 64 -1.29 8.93 -8.19
N PRO A 65 -0.04 9.42 -8.30
CA PRO A 65 0.91 8.93 -9.30
C PRO A 65 1.17 7.42 -9.20
N THR A 66 1.36 6.90 -7.98
CA THR A 66 1.65 5.48 -7.76
C THR A 66 0.50 4.59 -8.25
N VAL A 67 -0.72 4.86 -7.79
CA VAL A 67 -1.89 4.05 -8.19
C VAL A 67 -2.23 4.22 -9.66
N HIS A 68 -1.97 5.39 -10.25
CA HIS A 68 -2.11 5.61 -11.68
C HIS A 68 -1.16 4.71 -12.49
N LEU A 69 0.12 4.66 -12.11
CA LEU A 69 1.09 3.78 -12.77
C LEU A 69 0.70 2.30 -12.63
N ILE A 70 0.20 1.89 -11.47
CA ILE A 70 -0.33 0.53 -11.27
C ILE A 70 -1.49 0.25 -12.22
N MET A 71 -2.41 1.20 -12.42
CA MET A 71 -3.49 1.08 -13.40
C MET A 71 -2.96 0.99 -14.84
N LEU A 72 -1.93 1.76 -15.20
CA LEU A 72 -1.31 1.69 -16.53
C LEU A 72 -0.61 0.35 -16.75
N ILE A 73 0.10 -0.17 -15.75
CA ILE A 73 0.70 -1.51 -15.79
C ILE A 73 -0.39 -2.56 -15.97
N TRP A 74 -1.49 -2.45 -15.24
CA TRP A 74 -2.63 -3.35 -15.39
C TRP A 74 -3.24 -3.31 -16.80
N LYS A 75 -3.31 -2.12 -17.40
CA LYS A 75 -3.87 -1.91 -18.74
C LYS A 75 -2.97 -2.45 -19.85
N HIS A 76 -1.65 -2.33 -19.69
CA HIS A 76 -0.70 -2.55 -20.78
C HIS A 76 0.22 -3.76 -20.63
N SER A 77 0.50 -4.22 -19.41
CA SER A 77 1.34 -5.41 -19.21
C SER A 77 0.61 -6.67 -19.64
N LYS A 78 1.37 -7.58 -20.25
CA LYS A 78 0.86 -8.89 -20.67
C LYS A 78 0.81 -9.89 -19.51
N TYR A 79 1.70 -9.76 -18.53
CA TYR A 79 1.88 -10.76 -17.47
C TYR A 79 1.61 -10.21 -16.05
N TYR A 80 1.73 -8.91 -15.82
CA TYR A 80 1.51 -8.30 -14.50
C TYR A 80 0.06 -7.83 -14.24
N ASN A 81 -0.84 -8.02 -15.21
CA ASN A 81 -2.24 -7.63 -15.14
C ASN A 81 -3.16 -8.68 -14.47
N THR A 82 -2.65 -9.38 -13.44
CA THR A 82 -3.37 -10.47 -12.75
C THR A 82 -3.76 -10.09 -11.32
N PRO A 83 -4.97 -10.51 -10.85
CA PRO A 83 -5.44 -10.14 -9.51
C PRO A 83 -4.47 -10.51 -8.38
N ALA A 84 -3.84 -11.68 -8.46
CA ALA A 84 -2.90 -12.16 -7.45
C ALA A 84 -1.70 -11.21 -7.28
N ARG A 85 -1.12 -10.72 -8.39
CA ARG A 85 0.03 -9.81 -8.36
C ARG A 85 -0.33 -8.43 -7.84
N LEU A 86 -1.47 -7.92 -8.27
CA LEU A 86 -1.98 -6.64 -7.77
C LEU A 86 -2.29 -6.70 -6.27
N VAL A 87 -2.83 -7.83 -5.78
CA VAL A 87 -3.05 -8.02 -4.34
C VAL A 87 -1.73 -7.95 -3.56
N VAL A 88 -0.69 -8.64 -4.03
CA VAL A 88 0.63 -8.60 -3.37
C VAL A 88 1.19 -7.18 -3.37
N LEU A 89 1.21 -6.51 -4.52
CA LEU A 89 1.74 -5.15 -4.64
C LEU A 89 1.02 -4.16 -3.72
N MET A 90 -0.32 -4.19 -3.71
CA MET A 90 -1.11 -3.32 -2.85
C MET A 90 -0.91 -3.60 -1.36
N ARG A 91 -0.74 -4.87 -0.98
CA ARG A 91 -0.44 -5.24 0.40
C ARG A 91 0.91 -4.72 0.84
N GLU A 92 1.94 -4.79 -0.02
CA GLU A 92 3.26 -4.24 0.31
C GLU A 92 3.22 -2.72 0.46
N ILE A 93 2.49 -2.01 -0.40
CA ILE A 93 2.29 -0.55 -0.23
C ILE A 93 1.55 -0.24 1.08
N CYS A 94 0.53 -1.04 1.45
CA CYS A 94 -0.16 -0.88 2.73
C CYS A 94 0.77 -1.18 3.92
N ASN A 95 1.63 -2.19 3.82
CA ASN A 95 2.60 -2.55 4.86
C ASN A 95 3.60 -1.41 5.10
N ASP A 96 4.12 -0.83 4.02
CA ASP A 96 5.03 0.31 4.06
C ASP A 96 4.34 1.54 4.66
N LEU A 97 3.12 1.84 4.22
CA LEU A 97 2.34 2.94 4.80
C LEU A 97 2.09 2.77 6.31
N ILE A 98 1.81 1.55 6.77
CA ILE A 98 1.68 1.25 8.20
C ILE A 98 3.02 1.44 8.92
N ALA A 99 4.14 1.06 8.32
CA ALA A 99 5.47 1.25 8.90
C ALA A 99 5.78 2.75 9.07
N GLN A 100 5.54 3.56 8.03
CA GLN A 100 5.70 5.01 8.08
C GLN A 100 4.77 5.65 9.13
N ALA A 101 3.50 5.24 9.16
CA ALA A 101 2.54 5.73 10.14
C ALA A 101 2.96 5.41 11.58
N ARG A 102 3.50 4.20 11.83
CA ARG A 102 4.02 3.83 13.15
C ARG A 102 5.26 4.64 13.53
N ALA A 103 6.15 4.94 12.58
CA ALA A 103 7.32 5.78 12.82
C ALA A 103 6.93 7.22 13.16
N PHE A 104 5.89 7.75 12.51
CA PHE A 104 5.36 9.09 12.78
C PHE A 104 4.60 9.18 14.12
N VAL A 105 3.72 8.21 14.40
CA VAL A 105 2.92 8.19 15.64
C VAL A 105 3.80 7.92 16.86
N SER A 106 4.83 7.08 16.73
CA SER A 106 5.69 6.61 17.83
C SER A 106 4.88 6.09 19.03
N PRO A 107 4.26 4.89 18.92
CA PRO A 107 3.33 4.37 19.93
C PRO A 107 3.87 4.36 21.37
N ASP A 108 5.17 4.09 21.53
CA ASP A 108 5.83 4.02 22.84
C ASP A 108 5.92 5.40 23.53
N GLN A 109 5.97 6.48 22.73
CA GLN A 109 6.04 7.86 23.21
C GLN A 109 4.67 8.56 23.20
N LEU A 110 3.65 7.92 22.61
CA LEU A 110 2.34 8.55 22.36
C LEU A 110 1.64 9.02 23.64
N PHE A 111 1.84 8.33 24.75
CA PHE A 111 1.28 8.68 26.06
C PHE A 111 2.22 9.53 26.92
N GLU A 112 3.46 9.75 26.46
CA GLU A 112 4.46 10.59 27.14
C GLU A 112 4.41 12.05 26.66
N ILE A 113 3.91 12.27 25.44
CA ILE A 113 3.71 13.60 24.85
C ILE A 113 2.41 14.26 25.33
N GLU A 114 2.23 15.54 25.00
CA GLU A 114 0.98 16.24 25.29
C GLU A 114 -0.20 15.56 24.59
N ALA A 115 -1.30 15.35 25.34
CA ALA A 115 -2.46 14.63 24.82
C ALA A 115 -3.06 15.28 23.55
N GLN A 116 -2.96 16.62 23.45
CA GLN A 116 -3.37 17.36 22.26
C GLN A 116 -2.48 17.04 21.05
N GLU A 117 -1.16 16.94 21.24
CA GLU A 117 -0.21 16.55 20.19
C GLU A 117 -0.46 15.10 19.72
N ALA A 118 -0.72 14.18 20.66
CA ALA A 118 -1.08 12.80 20.34
C ALA A 118 -2.34 12.72 19.46
N VAL A 119 -3.37 13.51 19.79
CA VAL A 119 -4.60 13.64 18.99
C VAL A 119 -4.28 14.11 17.57
N GLU A 120 -3.44 15.12 17.41
CA GLU A 120 -3.05 15.66 16.10
C GLU A 120 -2.31 14.63 15.24
N ARG A 121 -1.31 13.93 15.81
CA ARG A 121 -0.57 12.87 15.10
C ARG A 121 -1.50 11.73 14.65
N LEU A 122 -2.43 11.31 15.50
CA LEU A 122 -3.40 10.26 15.17
C LEU A 122 -4.39 10.71 14.09
N MET A 123 -4.89 11.95 14.14
CA MET A 123 -5.77 12.49 13.08
C MET A 123 -5.05 12.57 11.73
N ILE A 124 -3.80 13.02 11.71
CA ILE A 124 -2.97 13.06 10.49
C ILE A 124 -2.81 11.64 9.94
N THR A 125 -2.48 10.67 10.80
CA THR A 125 -2.34 9.26 10.43
C THR A 125 -3.59 8.69 9.76
N LEU A 126 -4.75 8.87 10.40
CA LEU A 126 -6.03 8.43 9.86
C LEU A 126 -6.34 9.10 8.51
N LYS A 127 -6.05 10.40 8.38
CA LYS A 127 -6.26 11.15 7.14
C LYS A 127 -5.37 10.65 6.00
N VAL A 128 -4.07 10.44 6.25
CA VAL A 128 -3.12 9.96 5.23
C VAL A 128 -3.51 8.55 4.77
N CYS A 129 -3.72 7.63 5.71
CA CYS A 129 -4.13 6.26 5.39
C CYS A 129 -5.50 6.19 4.70
N GLY A 130 -6.47 7.01 5.14
CA GLY A 130 -7.78 7.13 4.50
C GLY A 130 -7.69 7.68 3.06
N THR A 131 -6.80 8.65 2.83
CA THR A 131 -6.54 9.23 1.50
C THR A 131 -6.03 8.15 0.54
N PHE A 132 -5.10 7.30 0.98
CA PHE A 132 -4.62 6.19 0.15
C PHE A 132 -5.77 5.25 -0.27
N LYS A 133 -6.64 4.85 0.67
CA LYS A 133 -7.82 4.03 0.37
C LYS A 133 -8.75 4.72 -0.64
N SER A 134 -9.03 6.01 -0.46
CA SER A 134 -9.85 6.78 -1.39
C SER A 134 -9.26 6.79 -2.79
N VAL A 135 -7.96 7.07 -2.92
CA VAL A 135 -7.25 7.06 -4.20
C VAL A 135 -7.34 5.68 -4.86
N TYR A 136 -7.13 4.59 -4.10
CA TYR A 136 -7.31 3.24 -4.64
C TYR A 136 -8.72 3.01 -5.17
N PHE A 137 -9.76 3.40 -4.44
CA PHE A 137 -11.15 3.20 -4.87
C PHE A 137 -11.50 4.02 -6.12
N ASP A 138 -11.01 5.26 -6.21
CA ASP A 138 -11.13 6.08 -7.43
C ASP A 138 -10.55 5.34 -8.64
N TYR A 139 -9.32 4.84 -8.50
CA TYR A 139 -8.64 4.13 -9.59
C TYR A 139 -9.23 2.75 -9.88
N LYS A 140 -9.78 2.05 -8.89
CA LYS A 140 -10.53 0.81 -9.11
C LYS A 140 -11.75 1.07 -9.99
N SER A 141 -12.50 2.14 -9.72
CA SER A 141 -13.63 2.56 -10.55
C SER A 141 -13.18 2.88 -11.98
N ARG A 142 -12.12 3.68 -12.12
CA ARG A 142 -11.54 4.02 -13.43
C ARG A 142 -11.04 2.80 -14.20
N ALA A 143 -10.33 1.88 -13.56
CA ALA A 143 -9.83 0.66 -14.19
C ALA A 143 -10.95 -0.22 -14.72
N ASN A 144 -12.06 -0.33 -13.98
CA ASN A 144 -13.25 -1.06 -14.42
C ASN A 144 -13.91 -0.44 -15.66
N ASN A 145 -13.85 0.89 -15.81
CA ASN A 145 -14.39 1.60 -16.96
C ASN A 145 -13.44 1.58 -18.18
N GLU A 146 -12.14 1.79 -17.95
CA GLU A 146 -11.14 1.89 -19.03
C GLU A 146 -10.65 0.52 -19.54
N VAL A 147 -10.77 -0.54 -18.73
CA VAL A 147 -10.31 -1.90 -19.06
C VAL A 147 -11.44 -2.91 -18.86
N PRO A 148 -12.55 -2.81 -19.62
CA PRO A 148 -13.74 -3.64 -19.41
C PRO A 148 -13.47 -5.14 -19.66
N HIS A 149 -12.46 -5.48 -20.46
CA HIS A 149 -12.06 -6.86 -20.72
C HIS A 149 -11.23 -7.49 -19.59
N ASN A 150 -10.61 -6.69 -18.73
CA ASN A 150 -9.86 -7.16 -17.55
C ASN A 150 -10.06 -6.19 -16.38
N PRO A 151 -11.26 -6.16 -15.78
CA PRO A 151 -11.57 -5.25 -14.67
C PRO A 151 -10.83 -5.63 -13.38
N TRP A 152 -10.65 -4.67 -12.48
CA TRP A 152 -10.13 -4.88 -11.12
C TRP A 152 -11.14 -5.61 -10.22
N ARG A 153 -11.39 -6.90 -10.49
CA ARG A 153 -12.26 -7.78 -9.70
C ARG A 153 -11.55 -8.30 -8.45
N ILE A 154 -11.03 -7.40 -7.63
CA ILE A 154 -10.34 -7.73 -6.39
C ILE A 154 -11.27 -7.40 -5.21
N GLN A 155 -11.42 -8.36 -4.31
CA GLN A 155 -12.15 -8.16 -3.06
C GLN A 155 -11.34 -7.24 -2.13
N ASN A 156 -11.98 -6.23 -1.55
CA ASN A 156 -11.31 -5.26 -0.68
C ASN A 156 -10.72 -5.93 0.58
N THR A 157 -11.38 -6.99 1.06
CA THR A 157 -10.93 -7.86 2.17
C THR A 157 -9.62 -8.58 1.87
N ALA A 158 -9.25 -8.73 0.59
CA ALA A 158 -7.96 -9.28 0.21
C ALA A 158 -6.83 -8.22 0.30
N LEU A 159 -7.15 -6.92 0.29
CA LEU A 159 -6.17 -5.84 0.16
C LEU A 159 -5.90 -5.15 1.49
N PHE A 160 -6.95 -4.78 2.21
CA PHE A 160 -6.86 -3.87 3.34
C PHE A 160 -6.95 -4.48 4.74
N PRO A 161 -7.00 -5.82 4.99
CA PRO A 161 -7.33 -6.31 6.33
C PRO A 161 -6.35 -5.82 7.40
N ARG A 162 -5.05 -5.71 7.06
CA ARG A 162 -4.04 -5.19 7.98
C ARG A 162 -4.11 -3.67 8.16
N LEU A 163 -4.42 -2.94 7.09
CA LEU A 163 -4.57 -1.48 7.15
C LEU A 163 -5.84 -1.10 7.91
N ASP A 164 -6.93 -1.82 7.72
CA ASP A 164 -8.20 -1.63 8.42
C ASP A 164 -8.06 -1.88 9.91
N ALA A 165 -7.44 -3.00 10.31
CA ALA A 165 -7.14 -3.28 11.72
C ALA A 165 -6.14 -2.27 12.33
N PHE A 166 -5.26 -1.65 11.52
CA PHE A 166 -4.40 -0.56 11.99
C PHE A 166 -5.21 0.72 12.23
N LEU A 167 -6.07 1.10 11.27
CA LEU A 167 -6.95 2.26 11.38
C LEU A 167 -7.91 2.16 12.57
N GLU A 168 -8.50 1.00 12.82
CA GLU A 168 -9.36 0.75 13.99
C GLU A 168 -8.62 1.04 15.29
N ARG A 169 -7.39 0.51 15.46
CA ARG A 169 -6.57 0.81 16.63
C ARG A 169 -6.19 2.28 16.75
N CYS A 170 -5.92 2.97 15.63
CA CYS A 170 -5.68 4.41 15.64
C CYS A 170 -6.92 5.20 16.07
N HIS A 171 -8.12 4.75 15.71
CA HIS A 171 -9.38 5.35 16.17
C HIS A 171 -9.58 5.15 17.68
N ASP A 172 -9.36 3.93 18.18
CA ASP A 172 -9.46 3.65 19.63
C ASP A 172 -8.50 4.52 20.44
N LEU A 173 -7.25 4.64 20.00
CA LEU A 173 -6.25 5.51 20.63
C LEU A 173 -6.64 6.99 20.55
N LEU A 174 -7.21 7.42 19.42
CA LEU A 174 -7.63 8.81 19.24
C LEU A 174 -8.75 9.18 20.22
N ASP A 175 -9.72 8.30 20.39
CA ASP A 175 -10.84 8.53 21.30
C ASP A 175 -10.38 8.53 22.77
N LEU A 176 -9.41 7.67 23.12
CA LEU A 176 -8.74 7.71 24.42
C LEU A 176 -8.02 9.05 24.66
N CYS A 177 -7.16 9.49 23.73
CA CYS A 177 -6.42 10.75 23.88
C CYS A 177 -7.36 11.97 23.94
N LYS A 178 -8.43 11.99 23.14
CA LYS A 178 -9.46 13.04 23.21
C LYS A 178 -10.15 13.09 24.58
N THR A 179 -10.43 11.94 25.16
CA THR A 179 -11.01 11.84 26.50
C THR A 179 -10.05 12.45 27.53
N VAL A 180 -8.76 12.10 27.48
CA VAL A 180 -7.73 12.71 28.35
C VAL A 180 -7.70 14.23 28.23
N VAL A 181 -7.71 14.77 27.00
CA VAL A 181 -7.76 16.23 26.77
C VAL A 181 -9.00 16.87 27.42
N GLN A 182 -10.17 16.22 27.33
CA GLN A 182 -11.39 16.74 27.96
C GLN A 182 -11.28 16.78 29.50
N PHE A 183 -10.71 15.75 30.13
CA PHE A 183 -10.50 15.73 31.58
C PHE A 183 -9.47 16.76 32.05
N GLN A 184 -8.37 16.95 31.29
CA GLN A 184 -7.38 18.01 31.59
C GLN A 184 -7.99 19.41 31.51
N ARG A 185 -8.96 19.63 30.60
CA ARG A 185 -9.69 20.91 30.53
C ARG A 185 -10.60 21.12 31.73
N LEU A 186 -11.23 20.06 32.24
CA LEU A 186 -12.08 20.12 33.44
C LEU A 186 -11.28 20.42 34.71
N GLU A 187 -10.06 19.88 34.84
CA GLU A 187 -9.15 20.19 35.96
C GLU A 187 -8.80 21.69 36.03
N ARG A 188 -8.70 22.36 34.88
CA ARG A 188 -8.40 23.80 34.78
C ARG A 188 -9.62 24.69 34.99
N ILE A 189 -10.83 24.14 35.05
CA ILE A 189 -12.04 24.90 35.34
C ILE A 189 -12.17 24.99 36.86
N GLU A 190 -11.80 26.13 37.44
CA GLU A 190 -12.19 26.45 38.81
C GLU A 190 -13.71 26.58 38.87
N ILE A 191 -14.37 25.54 39.38
CA ILE A 191 -15.79 25.62 39.73
C ILE A 191 -15.86 26.47 40.99
N GLY A 192 -16.17 27.76 40.82
CA GLY A 192 -16.54 28.67 41.90
C GLY A 192 -17.85 28.22 42.55
N GLY A 193 -17.78 27.20 43.40
CA GLY A 193 -18.91 26.73 44.19
C GLY A 193 -19.10 27.60 45.42
N ASN A 194 -20.17 28.41 45.43
CA ASN A 194 -20.80 28.79 46.69
C ASN A 194 -21.50 27.55 47.26
N LYS A 195 -21.29 27.31 48.55
CA LYS A 195 -21.83 26.20 49.37
C LYS A 195 -23.31 25.95 49.17
#